data_AF-A0A356X955-F1
#
_entry.id   AF-A0A356X955-F1
#
_cell.length_a   1.000
_cell.length_b   1.000
_cell.length_c   1.000
_cell.angle_alpha   90.00
_cell.angle_beta   90.00
_cell.angle_gamma   90.00
#
_symmetry.space_group_name_H-M   'P 1'
#
loop_
_entity.id
_entity.type
_entity.pdbx_description
1 polymer ?
#
loop_
_entity_poly.entity_id
_entity_poly.type
_entity_poly.pdbx_seq_one_letter_code
_entity_poly.pdbx_strand_id
1 'polypeptide(L)'
;MSDSNGQSNNPNNDNKYLDMDLLRFTTAGSVDDGKSTLIGRLFYDSKSIFEDQMEAIEKSSKSSGEEDVNLALLTDGLKAEREQKITIDEAYRYFATPKRKFI
;
A
#
# COMPACT_ATOMS: atom_id res chain seq x y z
N MET A 1 46.72 -25.59 27.75
CA MET A 1 46.71 -24.39 26.89
C MET A 1 46.59 -24.86 25.46
N SER A 2 45.41 -24.69 24.87
CA SER A 2 45.13 -24.52 23.42
C SER A 2 43.66 -24.82 23.15
N ASP A 3 42.82 -23.91 23.62
CA ASP A 3 41.67 -23.30 22.96
C ASP A 3 40.80 -24.17 22.04
N SER A 4 39.69 -24.58 22.63
CA SER A 4 38.39 -24.71 21.98
C SER A 4 38.01 -23.41 21.26
N ASN A 5 37.64 -23.48 19.98
CA ASN A 5 36.72 -22.52 19.37
C ASN A 5 35.88 -23.23 18.31
N GLY A 6 34.73 -23.75 18.75
CA GLY A 6 33.62 -24.06 17.87
C GLY A 6 33.14 -22.77 17.22
N GLN A 7 33.29 -22.67 15.90
CA GLN A 7 32.60 -21.65 15.14
C GLN A 7 31.10 -21.97 15.17
N SER A 8 30.39 -21.21 16.00
CA SER A 8 28.93 -21.12 16.01
C SER A 8 28.47 -20.56 14.66
N ASN A 9 28.05 -21.45 13.75
CA ASN A 9 27.31 -21.08 12.55
C ASN A 9 25.96 -20.47 12.95
N ASN A 10 25.90 -19.13 13.04
CA ASN A 10 24.67 -18.41 13.34
C ASN A 10 23.83 -18.25 12.05
N PRO A 11 22.59 -18.80 11.98
CA PRO A 11 21.82 -18.83 10.72
C PRO A 11 21.04 -17.53 10.44
N ASN A 12 21.27 -16.44 11.17
CA ASN A 12 20.42 -15.24 11.11
C ASN A 12 21.01 -14.16 10.20
N ASN A 13 20.87 -14.31 8.88
CA ASN A 13 21.20 -13.26 7.90
C ASN A 13 19.96 -12.81 7.09
N ASP A 14 18.79 -12.77 7.74
CA ASP A 14 17.53 -12.36 7.11
C ASP A 14 17.15 -10.89 7.41
N ASN A 15 18.13 -10.03 7.68
CA ASN A 15 17.93 -8.57 7.79
C ASN A 15 17.74 -7.88 6.42
N LYS A 16 17.52 -8.64 5.36
CA LYS A 16 17.37 -8.15 3.98
C LYS A 16 16.26 -7.10 3.84
N TYR A 17 15.23 -7.15 4.69
CA TYR A 17 14.16 -6.15 4.76
C TYR A 17 14.63 -4.78 5.26
N LEU A 18 15.61 -4.71 6.17
CA LEU A 18 16.14 -3.43 6.67
C LEU A 18 16.96 -2.72 5.59
N ASP A 19 17.66 -3.49 4.75
CA ASP A 19 18.54 -2.98 3.68
C ASP A 19 17.81 -2.69 2.34
N MET A 20 16.49 -2.90 2.26
CA MET A 20 15.74 -2.61 1.03
C MET A 20 15.66 -1.12 0.73
N ASP A 21 16.10 -0.74 -0.47
CA ASP A 21 15.97 0.61 -1.02
C ASP A 21 14.51 1.06 -1.12
N LEU A 22 14.24 2.27 -0.61
CA LEU A 22 12.95 2.94 -0.73
C LEU A 22 12.82 3.58 -2.11
N LEU A 23 11.85 3.11 -2.91
CA LEU A 23 11.44 3.82 -4.13
C LEU A 23 10.37 4.85 -3.77
N ARG A 24 10.56 6.09 -4.23
CA ARG A 24 9.52 7.13 -4.18
C ARG A 24 8.89 7.23 -5.56
N PHE A 25 7.58 7.10 -5.67
CA PHE A 25 6.88 7.33 -6.93
C PHE A 25 5.58 8.08 -6.71
N THR A 26 5.14 8.78 -7.75
CA THR A 26 3.88 9.52 -7.75
C THR A 26 3.14 9.24 -9.05
N THR A 27 1.82 9.23 -8.99
CA THR A 27 0.96 9.07 -10.18
C THR A 27 0.42 10.43 -10.59
N ALA A 28 0.63 10.81 -11.85
CA ALA A 28 0.13 12.04 -12.45
C ALA A 28 -0.61 11.73 -13.76
N GLY A 29 -1.60 12.55 -14.11
CA GLY A 29 -2.50 12.33 -15.25
C GLY A 29 -3.82 13.10 -15.11
N SER A 30 -4.65 13.08 -16.15
CA SER A 30 -5.94 13.78 -16.24
C SER A 30 -6.93 13.31 -15.17
N VAL A 31 -7.94 14.13 -14.91
CA VAL A 31 -9.17 13.68 -14.23
C VAL A 31 -9.72 12.48 -15.00
N ASP A 32 -10.19 11.45 -14.28
CA ASP A 32 -10.71 10.18 -14.80
C ASP A 32 -9.70 9.17 -15.38
N ASP A 33 -8.39 9.44 -15.35
CA ASP A 33 -7.35 8.46 -15.76
C ASP A 33 -7.16 7.29 -14.77
N GLY A 34 -8.00 7.18 -13.73
CA GLY A 34 -7.97 6.06 -12.79
C GLY A 34 -6.74 5.99 -11.88
N LYS A 35 -6.03 7.10 -11.67
CA LYS A 35 -4.81 7.17 -10.83
C LYS A 35 -5.02 6.63 -9.42
N SER A 36 -6.09 7.10 -8.76
CA SER A 36 -6.46 6.71 -7.39
C SER A 36 -6.85 5.23 -7.32
N THR A 37 -7.53 4.73 -8.35
CA THR A 37 -7.84 3.30 -8.52
C THR A 37 -6.57 2.46 -8.67
N LEU A 38 -5.58 2.92 -9.45
CA LEU A 38 -4.30 2.23 -9.62
C LEU A 38 -3.54 2.14 -8.28
N ILE A 39 -3.42 3.25 -7.56
CA ILE A 39 -2.78 3.26 -6.24
C ILE A 39 -3.53 2.35 -5.26
N GLY A 40 -4.86 2.42 -5.22
CA GLY A 40 -5.69 1.53 -4.42
C GLY A 40 -5.47 0.05 -4.75
N ARG A 41 -5.29 -0.29 -6.03
CA ARG A 41 -4.97 -1.65 -6.48
C ARG A 41 -3.59 -2.11 -6.00
N LEU A 42 -2.58 -1.24 -6.03
CA LEU A 42 -1.25 -1.57 -5.51
C LEU A 42 -1.30 -1.86 -4.00
N PHE A 43 -2.08 -1.10 -3.22
CA PHE A 43 -2.27 -1.38 -1.80
C PHE A 43 -2.99 -2.70 -1.56
N TYR A 44 -4.02 -2.99 -2.35
CA TYR A 44 -4.75 -4.25 -2.29
C TYR A 44 -3.82 -5.44 -2.60
N ASP A 45 -3.09 -5.40 -3.71
CA ASP A 45 -2.23 -6.49 -4.16
C ASP A 45 -1.01 -6.68 -3.24
N SER A 46 -0.51 -5.61 -2.62
CA SER A 46 0.59 -5.69 -1.65
C SER A 46 0.15 -6.22 -0.28
N LYS A 47 -1.15 -6.49 -0.07
CA LYS A 47 -1.73 -6.88 1.22
C LYS A 47 -1.39 -5.88 2.34
N SER A 48 -1.19 -4.62 1.97
CA SER A 48 -0.86 -3.54 2.93
C SER A 48 -2.10 -2.94 3.59
N ILE A 49 -3.30 -3.46 3.26
CA ILE A 49 -4.59 -3.00 3.77
C ILE A 49 -5.13 -4.03 4.76
N PHE A 50 -5.61 -3.55 5.91
CA PHE A 50 -6.29 -4.38 6.88
C PHE A 50 -7.70 -4.79 6.39
N GLU A 51 -8.17 -5.94 6.84
CA GLU A 51 -9.44 -6.51 6.37
C GLU A 51 -10.66 -5.66 6.76
N ASP A 52 -10.60 -4.98 7.91
CA ASP A 52 -11.62 -4.02 8.36
C ASP A 52 -11.73 -2.79 7.42
N GLN A 53 -10.60 -2.29 6.92
CA GLN A 53 -10.55 -1.21 5.93
C GLN A 53 -11.17 -1.68 4.60
N MET A 54 -10.86 -2.91 4.18
CA MET A 54 -11.46 -3.51 2.99
C MET A 54 -12.99 -3.65 3.14
N GLU A 55 -13.47 -4.17 4.27
CA GLU A 55 -14.90 -4.24 4.54
C GLU A 55 -15.58 -2.86 4.53
N ALA A 56 -14.92 -1.84 5.08
CA ALA A 56 -15.45 -0.49 5.12
C ALA A 56 -15.62 0.10 3.71
N ILE A 57 -14.63 -0.08 2.83
CA ILE A 57 -14.74 0.38 1.44
C ILE A 57 -15.78 -0.42 0.66
N GLU A 58 -15.88 -1.74 0.87
CA GLU A 58 -16.89 -2.57 0.22
C GLU A 58 -18.32 -2.13 0.58
N LYS A 59 -18.57 -1.87 1.87
CA LYS A 59 -19.85 -1.34 2.34
C LYS A 59 -20.12 0.04 1.74
N SER A 60 -19.10 0.90 1.68
CA SER A 60 -19.22 2.23 1.08
C SER A 60 -19.55 2.16 -0.41
N SER A 61 -18.84 1.34 -1.18
CA SER A 61 -19.08 1.15 -2.63
C SER A 61 -20.50 0.66 -2.90
N LYS A 62 -20.96 -0.36 -2.15
CA LYS A 62 -22.33 -0.85 -2.24
C LYS A 62 -23.37 0.22 -1.91
N SER A 63 -23.12 1.04 -0.89
CA SER A 63 -24.01 2.13 -0.51
C SER A 63 -24.10 3.23 -1.58
N SER A 64 -23.02 3.42 -2.35
CA SER A 64 -22.96 4.35 -3.48
C SER A 64 -23.53 3.76 -4.78
N GLY A 65 -23.99 2.49 -4.76
CA GLY A 65 -24.57 1.81 -5.92
C GLY A 65 -23.55 1.26 -6.91
N GLU A 66 -22.28 1.10 -6.53
CA GLU A 66 -21.26 0.48 -7.38
C GLU A 66 -21.32 -1.06 -7.29
N GLU A 67 -21.16 -1.73 -8.44
CA GLU A 67 -21.15 -3.20 -8.53
C GLU A 67 -19.82 -3.78 -8.01
N ASP A 68 -18.71 -3.08 -8.28
CA ASP A 68 -17.36 -3.45 -7.87
C ASP A 68 -16.87 -2.62 -6.68
N VAL A 69 -15.83 -3.13 -6.00
CA VAL A 69 -15.17 -2.40 -4.91
C VAL A 69 -14.40 -1.22 -5.48
N ASN A 70 -14.76 -0.02 -5.05
CA ASN A 70 -14.11 1.20 -5.45
C ASN A 70 -12.83 1.42 -4.65
N LEU A 71 -11.70 0.96 -5.20
CA LEU A 71 -10.39 1.05 -4.55
C LEU A 71 -9.87 2.50 -4.42
N ALA A 72 -10.41 3.47 -5.18
CA ALA A 72 -10.04 4.87 -4.99
C ALA A 72 -10.45 5.41 -3.61
N LEU A 73 -11.43 4.79 -2.96
CA LEU A 73 -11.85 5.14 -1.59
C LEU A 73 -10.76 4.92 -0.54
N LEU A 74 -9.71 4.15 -0.85
CA LEU A 74 -8.54 3.97 0.02
C LEU A 74 -7.63 5.20 0.03
N THR A 75 -7.60 5.95 -1.07
CA THR A 75 -6.78 7.16 -1.20
C THR A 75 -7.59 8.42 -0.93
N ASP A 76 -8.89 8.41 -1.23
CA ASP A 76 -9.77 9.57 -1.10
C ASP A 76 -10.31 9.69 0.35
N GLY A 77 -9.60 10.49 1.14
CA GLY A 77 -9.87 10.69 2.57
C GLY A 77 -10.98 11.69 2.86
N LEU A 78 -11.20 12.66 1.98
CA LEU A 78 -12.16 13.74 2.19
C LEU A 78 -13.54 13.38 1.64
N LYS A 79 -14.59 13.81 2.33
CA LYS A 79 -15.97 13.64 1.83
C LYS A 79 -16.18 14.34 0.48
N ALA A 80 -15.58 15.53 0.31
CA ALA A 80 -15.63 16.30 -0.93
C ALA A 80 -15.00 15.56 -2.12
N GLU A 81 -13.89 14.82 -1.89
CA GLU A 81 -13.25 13.98 -2.91
C GLU A 81 -14.21 12.90 -3.42
N ARG A 82 -14.92 12.24 -2.49
CA ARG A 82 -15.87 11.17 -2.79
C ARG A 82 -17.12 11.67 -3.53
N GLU A 83 -17.60 12.86 -3.16
CA GLU A 83 -18.77 13.48 -3.81
C GLU A 83 -18.46 13.96 -5.22
N GLN A 84 -17.26 14.52 -5.44
CA GLN A 84 -16.85 15.08 -6.73
C GLN A 84 -16.05 14.10 -7.60
N LYS A 85 -15.67 12.94 -7.06
CA LYS A 85 -14.84 11.92 -7.70
C LYS A 85 -13.49 12.47 -8.19
N ILE A 86 -12.87 13.32 -7.38
CA ILE A 86 -11.54 13.89 -7.61
C ILE A 86 -10.67 13.66 -6.38
N THR A 87 -9.35 13.61 -6.56
CA THR A 87 -8.39 13.66 -5.45
C THR A 87 -7.94 15.11 -5.26
N ILE A 88 -8.19 15.65 -4.08
CA ILE A 88 -7.93 17.04 -3.69
C ILE A 88 -6.64 17.12 -2.87
N ASP A 89 -6.44 16.16 -1.97
CA ASP A 89 -5.30 16.16 -1.04
C ASP A 89 -4.19 15.20 -1.46
N GLU A 90 -2.97 15.55 -1.08
CA GLU A 90 -1.79 14.72 -1.33
C GLU A 90 -1.59 13.76 -0.15
N ALA A 91 -1.77 12.46 -0.40
CA ALA A 91 -1.58 11.42 0.59
C ALA A 91 -0.31 10.60 0.32
N TYR A 92 0.54 10.47 1.33
CA TYR A 92 1.71 9.58 1.31
C TYR A 92 1.40 8.31 2.09
N ARG A 93 1.58 7.14 1.46
CA ARG A 93 1.40 5.85 2.15
C ARG A 93 2.52 4.89 1.79
N TYR A 94 3.10 4.32 2.84
CA TYR A 94 4.10 3.28 2.69
C TYR A 94 3.43 1.95 2.32
N PHE A 95 4.01 1.26 1.36
CA PHE A 95 3.73 -0.16 1.11
C PHE A 95 5.00 -0.90 0.74
N ALA A 96 4.96 -2.21 0.85
CA ALA A 96 6.11 -3.05 0.52
C ALA A 96 5.69 -4.28 -0.26
N THR A 97 6.60 -4.74 -1.10
CA THR A 97 6.57 -6.07 -1.69
C THR A 97 7.68 -6.90 -1.06
N PRO A 98 7.73 -8.23 -1.27
CA PRO A 98 8.85 -9.05 -0.81
C PRO A 98 10.23 -8.63 -1.34
N LYS A 99 10.29 -7.74 -2.35
CA LYS A 99 11.53 -7.33 -3.01
C LYS A 99 11.91 -5.86 -2.77
N ARG A 100 10.95 -4.98 -2.44
CA ARG A 100 11.20 -3.53 -2.36
C ARG A 100 10.15 -2.79 -1.54
N LYS A 101 10.57 -1.68 -0.91
CA LYS A 101 9.72 -0.72 -0.21
C LYS A 101 9.35 0.46 -1.11
N PHE A 102 8.16 0.99 -0.93
CA PHE A 102 7.60 2.07 -1.73
C PHE A 102 6.98 3.16 -0.86
N ILE A 103 6.99 4.38 -1.37
CA ILE A 103 6.21 5.54 -0.92
C ILE A 103 5.75 6.34 -2.12
#